data_AF-A0A929K6Q0-F1
#
_entry.id   AF-A0A929K6Q0-F1
#
_cell.length_a   1.000
_cell.length_b   1.000
_cell.length_c   1.000
_cell.angle_alpha   90.00
_cell.angle_beta   90.00
_cell.angle_gamma   90.00
#
_symmetry.space_group_name_H-M   'P 1'
#
loop_
_entity.id
_entity.type
_entity.pdbx_description
1 polymer ?
#
loop_
_entity_poly.entity_id
_entity_poly.type
_entity_poly.pdbx_seq_one_letter_code
_entity_poly.pdbx_strand_id
1 'polypeptide(L)'
;MTHRRTWQKLETKTAKLLKGERNPLSGKNSKHTSGDVIHPSLYVECKLRKHIATWSLFREVEEQAKIEGKTPVLILKEKNKKANWLF
;
A
#
# COMPACT_ATOMS: atom_id res chain seq x y z
N MET A 1 5.72 -18.92 -7.75
CA MET A 1 6.22 -18.27 -6.51
C MET A 1 6.43 -16.78 -6.79
N THR A 2 5.88 -15.86 -5.99
CA THR A 2 6.12 -14.42 -6.20
C THR A 2 7.47 -14.06 -5.59
N HIS A 3 8.45 -13.63 -6.40
CA HIS A 3 9.77 -13.26 -5.90
C HIS A 3 9.66 -12.04 -4.96
N ARG A 4 10.34 -12.05 -3.80
CA ARG A 4 10.36 -10.95 -2.80
C ARG A 4 10.67 -9.59 -3.41
N ARG A 5 11.45 -9.54 -4.48
CA ARG A 5 11.75 -8.29 -5.20
C ARG A 5 10.53 -7.64 -5.88
N THR A 6 9.46 -8.39 -6.15
CA THR A 6 8.31 -7.89 -6.92
C THR A 6 7.40 -6.98 -6.11
N TRP A 7 7.14 -7.34 -4.85
CA TRP A 7 6.31 -6.54 -3.95
C TRP A 7 7.07 -5.27 -3.50
N GLN A 8 8.35 -5.41 -3.15
CA GLN A 8 9.23 -4.27 -2.83
C GLN A 8 9.31 -3.27 -3.99
N LYS A 9 9.40 -3.74 -5.24
CA LYS A 9 9.39 -2.85 -6.41
C LYS A 9 8.07 -2.08 -6.58
N LEU A 10 6.94 -2.65 -6.17
CA LEU A 10 5.65 -1.95 -6.18
C LEU A 10 5.68 -0.83 -5.13
N GLU A 11 6.00 -1.15 -3.88
CA GLU A 11 6.08 -0.17 -2.79
C GLU A 11 7.05 0.97 -3.12
N THR A 12 8.26 0.66 -3.61
CA THR A 12 9.24 1.68 -4.00
C THR A 12 8.71 2.58 -5.11
N LYS A 13 7.97 2.05 -6.09
CA LYS A 13 7.37 2.86 -7.15
C LYS A 13 6.24 3.74 -6.60
N THR A 14 5.39 3.19 -5.75
CA THR A 14 4.31 3.92 -5.08
C THR A 14 4.86 5.05 -4.21
N ALA A 15 5.87 4.78 -3.39
CA ALA A 15 6.53 5.77 -2.55
C ALA A 15 7.08 6.93 -3.40
N LYS A 16 7.80 6.62 -4.49
CA LYS A 16 8.29 7.65 -5.43
C LYS A 16 7.16 8.47 -6.07
N LEU A 17 6.07 7.82 -6.47
CA LEU A 17 4.93 8.49 -7.10
C LEU A 17 4.25 9.46 -6.12
N LEU A 18 4.07 9.03 -4.87
CA LEU A 18 3.39 9.79 -3.82
C LEU A 18 4.35 10.73 -3.06
N LYS A 19 5.62 10.84 -3.49
CA LYS A 19 6.66 11.61 -2.79
C LYS A 19 6.82 11.23 -1.31
N GLY A 20 6.57 9.97 -0.98
CA GLY A 20 6.78 9.39 0.35
C GLY A 20 7.99 8.46 0.41
N GLU A 21 8.19 7.84 1.56
CA GLU A 21 9.26 6.86 1.79
C GLU A 21 8.70 5.46 2.00
N ARG A 22 9.39 4.44 1.51
CA ARG A 22 8.96 3.05 1.71
C ARG A 22 9.13 2.66 3.17
N ASN A 23 8.12 2.06 3.79
CA ASN A 23 8.22 1.53 5.15
C ASN A 23 8.85 0.12 5.13
N PRO A 24 10.12 -0.07 5.55
CA PRO A 24 10.77 -1.37 5.52
C PRO A 24 10.19 -2.37 6.54
N LEU A 25 9.43 -1.88 7.53
CA LEU A 25 8.83 -2.64 8.62
C LEU A 25 7.30 -2.48 8.63
N SER A 26 6.66 -2.36 7.45
CA SER A 26 5.19 -2.22 7.35
C SER A 26 4.45 -3.39 8.02
N GLY A 27 3.25 -3.12 8.52
CA GLY A 27 2.46 -4.02 9.36
C GLY A 27 2.46 -3.66 10.85
N LYS A 28 1.94 -4.56 11.71
CA LYS A 28 1.69 -4.33 13.14
C LYS A 28 2.91 -3.91 13.98
N ASN A 29 4.12 -4.14 13.48
CA ASN A 29 5.37 -3.83 14.19
C ASN A 29 6.01 -2.48 13.78
N SER A 30 5.37 -1.70 12.91
CA SER A 30 5.91 -0.38 12.55
C SER A 30 5.66 0.64 13.66
N LYS A 31 6.68 1.43 14.01
CA LYS A 31 6.60 2.46 15.06
C LYS A 31 6.02 3.80 14.57
N HIS A 32 5.90 4.00 13.25
CA HIS A 32 5.50 5.30 12.66
C HIS A 32 4.18 5.26 11.87
N THR A 33 3.93 4.19 11.12
CA THR A 33 2.66 3.96 10.41
C THR A 33 2.56 2.48 10.07
N SER A 34 1.37 1.90 10.16
CA SER A 34 1.19 0.50 9.77
C SER A 34 1.24 0.29 8.25
N GLY A 35 1.10 1.37 7.46
CA GLY A 35 1.07 1.34 6.00
C GLY A 35 2.44 1.10 5.34
N ASP A 36 2.39 0.78 4.05
CA ASP A 36 3.56 0.43 3.22
C ASP A 36 4.40 1.64 2.80
N VAL A 37 3.82 2.85 2.83
CA VAL A 37 4.52 4.11 2.55
C VAL A 37 4.33 5.09 3.70
N ILE A 38 5.43 5.62 4.21
CA ILE A 38 5.47 6.71 5.18
C ILE A 38 5.15 8.00 4.41
N HIS A 39 4.00 8.59 4.72
CA HIS A 39 3.55 9.86 4.18
C HIS A 39 2.84 10.67 5.28
N PRO A 40 2.98 12.01 5.30
CA PRO A 40 2.39 12.86 6.35
C PRO A 40 0.85 12.83 6.33
N SER A 41 0.22 12.81 5.17
CA SER A 41 -1.25 12.92 5.02
C SER A 41 -1.94 11.68 4.44
N LEU A 42 -1.19 10.69 3.97
CA LEU A 42 -1.74 9.53 3.25
C LEU A 42 -1.44 8.26 4.01
N TYR A 43 -2.45 7.39 4.13
CA TYR A 43 -2.29 6.02 4.58
C TYR A 43 -2.29 5.12 3.35
N VAL A 44 -1.13 4.56 3.02
CA VAL A 44 -0.92 3.88 1.75
C VAL A 44 -0.68 2.40 1.98
N GLU A 45 -1.50 1.57 1.33
CA GLU A 45 -1.37 0.11 1.37
C GLU A 45 -1.19 -0.44 -0.06
N CYS A 46 -0.22 -1.33 -0.25
CA CYS A 46 0.10 -1.95 -1.53
C CYS A 46 -0.25 -3.44 -1.52
N LYS A 47 -1.23 -3.87 -2.34
CA LYS A 47 -1.58 -5.30 -2.49
C LYS A 47 -1.23 -5.84 -3.87
N LEU A 48 -0.51 -6.95 -3.88
CA LEU A 48 -0.20 -7.75 -5.08
C LEU A 48 -0.98 -9.07 -5.03
N ARG A 49 -1.98 -9.24 -5.91
CA ARG A 49 -2.87 -10.42 -5.93
C ARG A 49 -3.10 -10.92 -7.37
N LYS A 50 -3.54 -12.19 -7.51
CA LYS A 50 -3.96 -12.76 -8.80
C LYS A 50 -5.42 -12.39 -9.12
N HIS A 51 -6.26 -12.35 -8.08
CA HIS A 51 -7.65 -11.89 -8.14
C HIS A 51 -7.82 -10.76 -7.13
N ILE A 52 -8.55 -9.71 -7.49
CA ILE A 52 -8.64 -8.48 -6.71
C ILE A 52 -10.10 -8.29 -6.30
N ALA A 53 -10.37 -8.34 -4.99
CA ALA A 53 -11.61 -7.86 -4.40
C ALA A 53 -11.36 -6.42 -3.91
N THR A 54 -11.76 -5.44 -4.70
CA THR A 54 -11.40 -4.02 -4.52
C THR A 54 -12.05 -3.39 -3.30
N TRP A 55 -13.35 -3.65 -3.09
CA TRP A 55 -14.16 -2.91 -2.12
C TRP A 55 -13.91 -3.30 -0.67
N SER A 56 -13.76 -4.60 -0.38
CA SER A 56 -13.45 -5.07 0.97
C SER A 56 -12.06 -4.64 1.41
N LEU A 57 -11.06 -4.75 0.54
CA LEU A 57 -9.70 -4.27 0.80
C LEU A 57 -9.68 -2.76 1.06
N PHE A 58 -10.44 -1.99 0.29
CA PHE A 58 -10.49 -0.54 0.49
C PHE A 58 -11.08 -0.17 1.86
N ARG A 59 -12.12 -0.88 2.33
CA ARG A 59 -12.69 -0.66 3.66
C ARG A 59 -11.69 -0.92 4.78
N GLU A 60 -10.86 -1.96 4.67
CA GLU A 60 -9.78 -2.23 5.64
C GLU A 60 -8.76 -1.09 5.67
N VAL A 61 -8.37 -0.58 4.50
CA VAL A 61 -7.44 0.56 4.39
C VAL A 61 -8.07 1.84 4.95
N GLU A 62 -9.36 2.07 4.69
CA GLU A 62 -10.10 3.22 5.22
C GLU A 62 -10.15 3.20 6.75
N GLU A 63 -10.38 2.04 7.36
CA GLU A 63 -10.39 1.90 8.82
C GLU A 63 -9.03 2.24 9.44
N GLN A 64 -7.94 1.73 8.87
CA GLN A 64 -6.59 2.07 9.34
C GLN A 64 -6.23 3.54 9.11
N ALA A 65 -6.62 4.09 7.96
CA ALA A 65 -6.43 5.49 7.64
C ALA A 65 -7.16 6.41 8.63
N LYS A 66 -8.40 6.05 9.02
CA LYS A 66 -9.18 6.74 10.05
C LYS A 66 -8.47 6.73 11.41
N ILE A 67 -7.92 5.58 11.82
CA ILE A 67 -7.15 5.47 13.07
C ILE A 67 -5.92 6.38 13.05
N GLU A 68 -5.23 6.48 11.90
CA GLU A 68 -4.06 7.35 11.73
C GLU A 68 -4.40 8.81 11.37
N GLY A 69 -5.68 9.16 11.16
CA GLY A 69 -6.11 10.51 10.77
C GLY A 69 -5.66 10.94 9.36
N LYS A 70 -5.53 10.00 8.42
CA LYS A 70 -4.98 10.20 7.07
C LYS A 70 -5.99 9.85 5.97
N THR A 71 -5.72 10.29 4.74
CA THR A 71 -6.50 9.88 3.56
C THR A 71 -6.08 8.47 3.12
N PRO A 72 -7.02 7.51 2.97
CA PRO A 72 -6.71 6.16 2.54
C PRO A 72 -6.31 6.13 1.06
N VAL A 73 -5.30 5.33 0.72
CA VAL A 73 -4.86 5.06 -0.65
C VAL A 73 -4.56 3.57 -0.78
N LEU A 74 -5.26 2.88 -1.68
CA LEU A 74 -5.06 1.45 -1.94
C LEU A 74 -4.45 1.24 -3.32
N ILE A 75 -3.20 0.79 -3.36
CA ILE A 75 -2.53 0.46 -4.62
C ILE A 75 -2.67 -1.02 -4.91
N LEU A 76 -3.23 -1.35 -6.07
CA LEU A 76 -3.47 -2.71 -6.50
C LEU A 76 -2.64 -3.06 -7.71
N LYS A 77 -1.94 -4.20 -7.62
CA LYS A 77 -1.27 -4.78 -8.77
C LYS A 77 -1.74 -6.19 -8.98
N GLU A 78 -2.25 -6.46 -10.17
CA GLU A 78 -2.51 -7.82 -10.61
C GLU A 78 -1.20 -8.49 -11.03
N LYS A 79 -1.00 -9.76 -10.66
CA LYS A 79 0.18 -10.52 -11.07
C LYS A 79 0.30 -10.54 -12.59
N ASN A 80 1.52 -10.38 -13.10
CA ASN A 80 1.84 -10.37 -14.54
C ASN A 80 1.20 -9.22 -15.34
N LYS A 81 0.57 -8.23 -14.69
CA LYS A 81 0.02 -7.03 -15.33
C LYS A 81 0.72 -5.77 -14.80
N LYS A 82 0.48 -4.65 -15.48
CA LYS A 82 0.90 -3.31 -15.00
C LYS A 82 0.10 -2.97 -13.72
N ALA A 83 0.69 -2.15 -12.85
CA ALA A 83 0.01 -1.71 -11.63
C ALA A 83 -1.13 -0.74 -12.00
N ASN A 84 -2.25 -0.85 -11.30
CA ASN A 84 -3.37 0.08 -11.42
C ASN A 84 -3.49 0.85 -10.10
N TRP A 85 -3.57 2.18 -10.19
CA TRP A 85 -3.77 3.02 -9.03
C TRP A 85 -5.26 3.21 -8.83
N LEU A 86 -5.75 2.92 -7.63
CA LEU A 86 -7.08 3.27 -7.20
C LEU A 86 -6.89 4.29 -6.07
N PHE A 87 -7.59 5.41 -6.21
CA PHE A 87 -7.62 6.49 -5.23
C PHE A 87 -8.98 6.45 -4.57
#